data_AF-A0A432VF52-F1
#
_entry.id   AF-A0A432VF52-F1
#
_cell.length_a   1.000
_cell.length_b   1.000
_cell.length_c   1.000
_cell.angle_alpha   90.00
_cell.angle_beta   90.00
_cell.angle_gamma   90.00
#
_symmetry.space_group_name_H-M   'P 1'
#
loop_
_entity.id
_entity.type
_entity.pdbx_description
1 polymer ?
#
loop_
_entity_poly.entity_id
_entity_poly.type
_entity_poly.pdbx_seq_one_letter_code
_entity_poly.pdbx_strand_id
1 'polypeptide(L)'
;MVLLIAAMAILIPALIVHFAPPVVRHLVAHPLPTRVVPQAEVPPVEPVAFEDLDPDEARAFNASVPFVEGPNPAARPFRLPGDAPQQARAIDCMAAAVLYEAGDDPVGQRAVAQVVINRVRHPAFPKTICGVVFQGAERPTGCQFTFTCDGALVRHHWADAQWARARSVAVAALNGAVFRPVGHATHYHTNWVVPYWQSSLDKIAAVNTHLFFRWTGWWGTPAAFNRHVSADEPVIAALAAYSEAHRGIDTVVAPEGGVAVDAAAAAAPLPRSLPGDANSFLLTLDPATLSPDGFAQLAARACADRPYCKVMGWTDPTKTPTALPLQPAQIAAMSFSYLRDQAHGYDKALWNCREFRRSLPAQCMKAQTFLTAVAVVPENEAPAAVAAGAQTAAARSSVPALPDGLAGVRRKVETPAAKPSPPTKTPPPVATGGSEAR
;
A
#
# COMPACT_ATOMS: atom_id res chain seq x y z
N MET A 1 -71.62 31.13 -29.45
CA MET A 1 -71.10 31.28 -28.07
C MET A 1 -70.19 30.11 -27.69
N VAL A 2 -70.64 28.86 -27.79
CA VAL A 2 -69.86 27.66 -27.39
C VAL A 2 -68.54 27.49 -28.15
N LEU A 3 -68.52 27.69 -29.47
CA LEU A 3 -67.30 27.62 -30.29
C LEU A 3 -66.26 28.69 -29.91
N LEU A 4 -66.71 29.87 -29.50
CA LEU A 4 -65.83 30.96 -29.08
C LEU A 4 -65.17 30.65 -27.73
N ILE A 5 -65.94 30.05 -26.81
CA ILE A 5 -65.44 29.60 -25.50
C ILE A 5 -64.43 28.45 -25.68
N ALA A 6 -64.72 27.49 -26.56
CA ALA A 6 -63.80 26.39 -26.86
C ALA A 6 -62.50 26.87 -27.52
N ALA A 7 -62.61 27.83 -28.46
CA ALA A 7 -61.43 28.43 -29.07
C ALA A 7 -60.57 29.18 -28.05
N MET A 8 -61.19 29.98 -27.16
CA MET A 8 -60.44 30.70 -26.11
C MET A 8 -59.83 29.75 -25.08
N ALA A 9 -60.50 28.64 -24.74
CA ALA A 9 -59.98 27.64 -23.81
C ALA A 9 -58.70 26.94 -24.32
N ILE A 10 -58.47 26.93 -25.64
CA ILE A 10 -57.24 26.38 -26.24
C ILE A 10 -56.22 27.47 -26.52
N LEU A 11 -56.67 28.63 -27.04
CA LEU A 11 -55.76 29.69 -27.44
C LEU A 11 -55.04 30.31 -26.23
N ILE A 12 -55.75 30.51 -25.11
CA ILE A 12 -55.20 31.20 -23.93
C ILE A 12 -54.05 30.38 -23.31
N PRO A 13 -54.18 29.07 -23.01
CA PRO A 13 -53.06 28.28 -22.49
C PRO A 13 -51.90 28.19 -23.47
N ALA A 14 -52.17 28.04 -24.77
CA ALA A 14 -51.12 27.98 -25.79
C ALA A 14 -50.32 29.28 -25.84
N LEU A 15 -50.99 30.43 -25.73
CA LEU A 15 -50.34 31.74 -25.69
C LEU A 15 -49.50 31.91 -24.42
N ILE A 16 -50.02 31.47 -23.26
CA ILE A 16 -49.29 31.52 -21.98
C ILE A 16 -48.02 30.68 -22.04
N VAL A 17 -48.07 29.48 -22.63
CA VAL A 17 -46.87 28.63 -22.79
C VAL A 17 -45.89 29.24 -23.78
N HIS A 18 -46.37 29.84 -24.87
CA HIS A 18 -45.51 30.43 -25.90
C HIS A 18 -44.78 31.69 -25.41
N PHE A 19 -45.44 32.50 -24.56
CA PHE A 19 -44.87 33.74 -24.03
C PHE A 19 -44.32 33.62 -22.60
N ALA A 20 -44.29 32.41 -22.03
CA ALA A 20 -43.65 32.19 -20.74
C ALA A 20 -42.13 32.44 -20.88
N PRO A 21 -41.55 33.35 -20.07
CA PRO A 21 -40.10 33.54 -20.08
C PRO A 21 -39.40 32.23 -19.70
N PRO A 22 -38.23 31.92 -20.29
CA PRO A 22 -37.48 30.73 -19.92
C PRO A 22 -37.18 30.78 -18.42
N VAL A 23 -37.50 29.70 -17.71
CA VAL A 23 -37.12 29.55 -16.31
C VAL A 23 -35.60 29.50 -16.26
N VAL A 24 -34.99 30.64 -15.96
CA VAL A 24 -33.57 30.70 -15.63
C VAL A 24 -33.41 29.96 -14.30
N ARG A 25 -33.02 28.69 -14.39
CA ARG A 25 -32.54 27.96 -13.21
C ARG A 25 -31.26 28.65 -12.78
N HIS A 26 -31.36 29.54 -11.80
CA HIS A 26 -30.21 29.94 -11.03
C HIS A 26 -29.72 28.69 -10.31
N LEU A 27 -28.79 27.97 -10.94
CA LEU A 27 -27.87 27.11 -10.22
C LEU A 27 -27.12 28.04 -9.29
N VAL A 28 -27.63 28.20 -8.07
CA VAL A 28 -26.82 28.69 -6.98
C VAL A 28 -25.72 27.63 -6.85
N ALA A 29 -24.57 27.91 -7.45
CA ALA A 29 -23.36 27.19 -7.16
C ALA A 29 -23.12 27.44 -5.67
N HIS A 30 -23.58 26.53 -4.83
CA HIS A 30 -23.05 26.45 -3.49
C HIS A 30 -21.56 26.20 -3.71
N PRO A 31 -20.68 27.13 -3.29
CA PRO A 31 -19.26 26.82 -3.27
C PRO A 31 -19.18 25.53 -2.48
N LEU A 32 -18.70 24.46 -3.11
CA LEU A 32 -18.34 23.25 -2.39
C LEU A 32 -17.49 23.77 -1.24
N PRO A 33 -17.87 23.50 0.03
CA PRO A 33 -17.04 23.93 1.13
C PRO A 33 -15.66 23.41 0.78
N THR A 34 -14.73 24.34 0.57
CA THR A 34 -13.32 24.00 0.47
C THR A 34 -13.00 23.56 1.87
N ARG A 35 -13.31 22.29 2.15
CA ARG A 35 -12.79 21.58 3.29
C ARG A 35 -11.32 21.57 2.98
N VAL A 36 -10.63 22.58 3.49
CA VAL A 36 -9.21 22.53 3.76
C VAL A 36 -9.10 21.34 4.70
N VAL A 37 -8.96 20.16 4.08
CA VAL A 37 -8.52 18.95 4.74
C VAL A 37 -7.18 19.39 5.28
N PRO A 38 -7.01 19.55 6.61
CA PRO A 38 -5.66 19.48 7.11
C PRO A 38 -5.14 18.16 6.56
N GLN A 39 -3.98 18.18 5.90
CA GLN A 39 -3.19 16.97 5.74
C GLN A 39 -2.92 16.52 7.18
N ALA A 40 -3.88 15.83 7.79
CA ALA A 40 -3.67 15.10 8.99
C ALA A 40 -2.72 14.02 8.52
N GLU A 41 -1.44 14.35 8.69
CA GLU A 41 -0.31 13.51 8.37
C GLU A 41 -0.68 12.11 8.81
N VAL A 42 -0.58 11.15 7.89
CA VAL A 42 -0.84 9.75 8.20
C VAL A 42 0.01 9.48 9.44
N PRO A 43 -0.60 9.21 10.60
CA PRO A 43 0.20 9.05 11.80
C PRO A 43 1.20 7.93 11.51
N PRO A 44 2.49 8.16 11.77
CA PRO A 44 3.51 7.17 11.47
C PRO A 44 3.11 5.86 12.14
N VAL A 45 3.18 4.77 11.39
CA VAL A 45 2.99 3.42 11.95
C VAL A 45 4.23 3.14 12.78
N GLU A 46 4.22 3.57 14.03
CA GLU A 46 5.31 3.37 14.97
C GLU A 46 5.43 1.87 15.30
N PRO A 47 6.66 1.36 15.55
CA PRO A 47 6.90 -0.06 15.78
C PRO A 47 6.03 -0.60 16.91
N VAL A 48 5.57 -1.84 16.76
CA VAL A 48 4.68 -2.51 17.72
C VAL A 48 5.46 -2.89 18.98
N ALA A 49 5.68 -1.93 19.86
CA ALA A 49 6.09 -2.21 21.24
C ALA A 49 4.83 -2.58 22.02
N PHE A 50 4.72 -3.84 22.43
CA PHE A 50 3.70 -4.27 23.37
C PHE A 50 4.14 -3.88 24.78
N GLU A 51 3.19 -3.50 25.63
CA GLU A 51 3.47 -3.44 27.06
C GLU A 51 3.64 -4.89 27.54
N ASP A 52 4.78 -5.19 28.20
CA ASP A 52 5.06 -6.49 28.81
C ASP A 52 4.19 -6.66 30.07
N LEU A 53 2.89 -6.91 29.86
CA LEU A 53 1.91 -7.23 30.89
C LEU A 53 1.61 -8.73 30.90
N ASP A 54 1.31 -9.28 32.07
CA ASP A 54 0.75 -10.63 32.15
C ASP A 54 -0.59 -10.71 31.39
N PRO A 55 -0.92 -11.83 30.72
CA PRO A 55 -2.18 -11.98 29.99
C PRO A 55 -3.45 -11.67 30.78
N ASP A 56 -3.50 -11.94 32.09
CA ASP A 56 -4.66 -11.61 32.92
C ASP A 56 -4.73 -10.12 33.25
N GLU A 57 -3.58 -9.48 33.47
CA GLU A 57 -3.49 -8.02 33.64
C GLU A 57 -3.87 -7.30 32.35
N ALA A 58 -3.43 -7.80 31.20
CA ALA A 58 -3.82 -7.29 29.89
C ALA A 58 -5.34 -7.40 29.67
N ARG A 59 -5.95 -8.53 30.07
CA ARG A 59 -7.41 -8.70 30.03
C ARG A 59 -8.12 -7.68 30.92
N ALA A 60 -7.65 -7.48 32.15
CA ALA A 60 -8.22 -6.52 33.08
C ALA A 60 -8.10 -5.08 32.55
N PHE A 61 -6.94 -4.70 32.02
CA PHE A 61 -6.71 -3.40 31.41
C PHE A 61 -7.64 -3.15 30.22
N ASN A 62 -7.69 -4.09 29.26
CA ASN A 62 -8.53 -3.98 28.08
C ASN A 62 -10.04 -3.94 28.40
N ALA A 63 -10.45 -4.58 29.51
CA ALA A 63 -11.81 -4.49 30.02
C ALA A 63 -12.14 -3.12 30.64
N SER A 64 -11.14 -2.43 31.20
CA SER A 64 -11.30 -1.08 31.76
C SER A 64 -11.45 0.01 30.70
N VAL A 65 -10.90 -0.20 29.50
CA VAL A 65 -11.07 0.73 28.37
C VAL A 65 -12.52 0.65 27.86
N PRO A 66 -13.30 1.74 27.87
CA PRO A 66 -14.69 1.70 27.43
C PRO A 66 -14.79 1.56 25.90
N PHE A 67 -15.92 1.03 25.42
CA PHE A 67 -16.29 1.19 24.02
C PHE A 67 -16.77 2.61 23.77
N VAL A 68 -16.50 3.16 22.59
CA VAL A 68 -16.96 4.50 22.25
C VAL A 68 -18.49 4.56 22.18
N GLU A 69 -19.04 5.60 22.79
CA GLU A 69 -20.45 5.91 22.70
C GLU A 69 -20.71 6.64 21.38
N GLY A 70 -21.54 6.05 20.51
CA GLY A 70 -21.91 6.67 19.24
C GLY A 70 -22.14 5.66 18.11
N PRO A 71 -22.38 6.16 16.89
CA PRO A 71 -22.69 5.30 15.76
C PRO A 71 -21.46 4.52 15.31
N ASN A 72 -21.67 3.20 15.14
CA ASN A 72 -20.76 2.30 14.44
C ASN A 72 -21.43 1.82 13.14
N PRO A 73 -21.50 2.67 12.09
CA PRO A 73 -22.17 2.31 10.85
C PRO A 73 -21.43 1.17 10.15
N ALA A 74 -22.19 0.25 9.56
CA ALA A 74 -21.64 -0.81 8.73
C ALA A 74 -20.94 -0.21 7.49
N ALA A 75 -19.81 -0.81 7.10
CA ALA A 75 -19.15 -0.46 5.85
C ALA A 75 -20.05 -0.77 4.64
N ARG A 76 -19.83 -0.07 3.53
CA ARG A 76 -20.53 -0.35 2.27
C ARG A 76 -20.15 -1.74 1.73
N PRO A 77 -21.03 -2.46 1.02
CA PRO A 77 -20.66 -3.71 0.35
C PRO A 77 -19.43 -3.53 -0.54
N PHE A 78 -18.53 -4.50 -0.52
CA PHE A 78 -17.31 -4.51 -1.34
C PHE A 78 -17.47 -5.45 -2.53
N ARG A 79 -16.90 -5.07 -3.66
CA ARG A 79 -16.80 -5.92 -4.85
C ARG A 79 -15.38 -5.74 -5.33
N LEU A 80 -14.60 -6.81 -5.29
CA LEU A 80 -13.23 -6.78 -5.76
C LEU A 80 -13.24 -6.54 -7.29
N PRO A 81 -12.56 -5.50 -7.79
CA PRO A 81 -12.35 -5.34 -9.23
C PRO A 81 -11.23 -6.27 -9.72
N GLY A 82 -11.22 -6.59 -11.02
CA GLY A 82 -10.16 -7.38 -11.65
C GLY A 82 -10.66 -8.64 -12.37
N ASP A 83 -9.78 -9.26 -13.15
CA ASP A 83 -10.04 -10.53 -13.81
C ASP A 83 -9.93 -11.73 -12.84
N ALA A 84 -10.22 -12.93 -13.34
CA ALA A 84 -10.24 -14.15 -12.52
C ALA A 84 -8.88 -14.47 -11.84
N PRO A 85 -7.72 -14.39 -12.52
CA PRO A 85 -6.42 -14.51 -11.86
C PRO A 85 -6.20 -13.52 -10.71
N GLN A 86 -6.56 -12.24 -10.87
CA GLN A 86 -6.42 -11.25 -9.79
C GLN A 86 -7.32 -11.60 -8.61
N GLN A 87 -8.58 -11.96 -8.89
CA GLN A 87 -9.56 -12.32 -7.87
C GLN A 87 -9.12 -13.57 -7.10
N ALA A 88 -8.58 -14.58 -7.79
CA ALA A 88 -8.06 -15.78 -7.16
C ALA A 88 -6.96 -15.43 -6.14
N ARG A 89 -6.00 -14.57 -6.53
CA ARG A 89 -4.93 -14.14 -5.61
C ARG A 89 -5.45 -13.39 -4.39
N ALA A 90 -6.36 -12.44 -4.60
CA ALA A 90 -6.98 -11.73 -3.48
C ALA A 90 -7.73 -12.68 -2.53
N ILE A 91 -8.47 -13.65 -3.06
CA ILE A 91 -9.19 -14.66 -2.27
C ILE A 91 -8.21 -15.44 -1.40
N ASP A 92 -7.06 -15.84 -1.94
CA ASP A 92 -6.08 -16.65 -1.23
C ASP A 92 -5.32 -15.85 -0.16
N CYS A 93 -4.92 -14.62 -0.47
CA CYS A 93 -4.36 -13.72 0.53
C CYS A 93 -5.35 -13.44 1.67
N MET A 94 -6.63 -13.21 1.34
CA MET A 94 -7.67 -13.02 2.34
C MET A 94 -7.89 -14.30 3.16
N ALA A 95 -7.92 -15.48 2.52
CA ALA A 95 -8.11 -16.77 3.19
C ALA A 95 -6.97 -17.04 4.18
N ALA A 96 -5.72 -16.79 3.77
CA ALA A 96 -4.56 -16.88 4.65
C ALA A 96 -4.71 -15.93 5.85
N ALA A 97 -5.01 -14.66 5.61
CA ALA A 97 -5.17 -13.68 6.68
C ALA A 97 -6.23 -14.11 7.70
N VAL A 98 -7.43 -14.48 7.25
CA VAL A 98 -8.51 -14.82 8.18
C VAL A 98 -8.22 -16.11 8.95
N LEU A 99 -7.56 -17.09 8.32
CA LEU A 99 -7.28 -18.38 8.94
C LEU A 99 -6.15 -18.30 9.97
N TYR A 100 -5.08 -17.59 9.67
CA TYR A 100 -3.98 -17.43 10.63
C TYR A 100 -4.32 -16.48 11.79
N GLU A 101 -5.26 -15.54 11.58
CA GLU A 101 -5.64 -14.58 12.63
C GLU A 101 -6.79 -15.09 13.50
N ALA A 102 -7.76 -15.81 12.94
CA ALA A 102 -8.94 -16.26 13.67
C ALA A 102 -9.04 -17.79 13.83
N GLY A 103 -8.13 -18.57 13.23
CA GLY A 103 -8.26 -20.02 13.16
C GLY A 103 -9.53 -20.45 12.40
N ASP A 104 -10.05 -21.63 12.70
CA ASP A 104 -11.28 -22.17 12.11
C ASP A 104 -12.56 -21.62 12.80
N ASP A 105 -12.60 -20.30 12.99
CA ASP A 105 -13.76 -19.56 13.54
C ASP A 105 -14.40 -18.67 12.46
N PRO A 106 -15.54 -19.06 11.86
CA PRO A 106 -16.20 -18.27 10.82
C PRO A 106 -16.65 -16.88 11.25
N VAL A 107 -16.87 -16.63 12.55
CA VAL A 107 -17.25 -15.30 13.05
C VAL A 107 -16.02 -14.39 13.09
N GLY A 108 -14.94 -14.86 13.71
CA GLY A 108 -13.65 -14.15 13.73
C GLY A 108 -13.09 -13.92 12.33
N GLN A 109 -13.15 -14.92 11.44
CA GLN A 109 -12.69 -14.80 10.06
C GLN A 109 -13.42 -13.67 9.30
N ARG A 110 -14.75 -13.55 9.45
CA ARG A 110 -15.52 -12.46 8.82
C ARG A 110 -15.15 -11.09 9.38
N ALA A 111 -14.84 -11.02 10.67
CA ALA A 111 -14.41 -9.78 11.32
C ALA A 111 -13.05 -9.31 10.79
N VAL A 112 -12.06 -10.22 10.71
CA VAL A 112 -10.74 -9.95 10.11
C VAL A 112 -10.85 -9.58 8.63
N ALA A 113 -11.67 -10.30 7.86
CA ALA A 113 -11.90 -9.99 6.45
C ALA A 113 -12.42 -8.56 6.25
N GLN A 114 -13.36 -8.13 7.09
CA GLN A 114 -13.90 -6.77 7.03
C GLN A 114 -12.82 -5.72 7.35
N VAL A 115 -11.91 -5.98 8.30
CA VAL A 115 -10.77 -5.10 8.59
C VAL A 115 -9.84 -4.98 7.38
N VAL A 116 -9.50 -6.09 6.72
CA VAL A 116 -8.67 -6.08 5.51
C VAL A 116 -9.32 -5.23 4.41
N ILE A 117 -10.62 -5.40 4.16
CA ILE A 117 -11.36 -4.59 3.19
C ILE A 117 -11.40 -3.11 3.58
N ASN A 118 -11.58 -2.81 4.86
CA ASN A 118 -11.57 -1.44 5.38
C ASN A 118 -10.20 -0.80 5.15
N ARG A 119 -9.09 -1.51 5.40
CA ARG A 119 -7.74 -1.05 5.11
C ARG A 119 -7.55 -0.73 3.64
N VAL A 120 -7.92 -1.65 2.73
CA VAL A 120 -7.80 -1.41 1.28
C VAL A 120 -8.51 -0.12 0.83
N ARG A 121 -9.66 0.20 1.43
CA ARG A 121 -10.43 1.42 1.14
C ARG A 121 -9.91 2.68 1.79
N HIS A 122 -9.06 2.55 2.81
CA HIS A 122 -8.58 3.65 3.62
C HIS A 122 -7.27 4.22 3.04
N PRO A 123 -7.02 5.54 3.05
CA PRO A 123 -5.86 6.14 2.39
C PRO A 123 -4.51 5.65 2.92
N ALA A 124 -4.42 5.35 4.22
CA ALA A 124 -3.18 4.99 4.91
C ALA A 124 -2.61 3.58 4.58
N PHE A 125 -3.33 2.73 3.86
CA PHE A 125 -2.92 1.33 3.63
C PHE A 125 -2.72 1.01 2.14
N PRO A 126 -2.07 -0.12 1.80
CA PRO A 126 -2.00 -0.62 0.43
C PRO A 126 -3.38 -0.79 -0.22
N LYS A 127 -3.43 -0.75 -1.55
CA LYS A 127 -4.69 -0.71 -2.33
C LYS A 127 -5.09 -2.05 -2.95
N THR A 128 -4.43 -3.13 -2.55
CA THR A 128 -4.71 -4.51 -2.96
C THR A 128 -4.84 -5.37 -1.72
N ILE A 129 -5.60 -6.47 -1.80
CA ILE A 129 -5.85 -7.37 -0.68
C ILE A 129 -4.54 -8.01 -0.23
N CYS A 130 -3.78 -8.59 -1.17
CA CYS A 130 -2.47 -9.16 -0.85
C CYS A 130 -1.49 -8.10 -0.35
N GLY A 131 -1.56 -6.87 -0.88
CA GLY A 131 -0.72 -5.77 -0.41
C GLY A 131 -0.97 -5.41 1.05
N VAL A 132 -2.23 -5.47 1.52
CA VAL A 132 -2.56 -5.25 2.94
C VAL A 132 -2.13 -6.43 3.80
N VAL A 133 -2.37 -7.66 3.33
CA VAL A 133 -2.07 -8.89 4.11
C VAL A 133 -0.56 -9.08 4.29
N PHE A 134 0.23 -8.84 3.24
CA PHE A 134 1.69 -9.02 3.27
C PHE A 134 2.43 -7.71 3.50
N GLN A 135 1.76 -6.68 4.02
CA GLN A 135 2.38 -5.38 4.27
C GLN A 135 3.53 -5.52 5.28
N GLY A 136 4.74 -5.15 4.86
CA GLY A 136 5.93 -5.19 5.71
C GLY A 136 6.58 -6.57 5.78
N ALA A 137 6.08 -7.57 5.04
CA ALA A 137 6.65 -8.91 5.02
C ALA A 137 8.13 -8.94 4.58
N GLU A 138 8.54 -7.93 3.81
CA GLU A 138 9.90 -7.72 3.33
C GLU A 138 10.81 -6.96 4.30
N ARG A 139 10.30 -6.47 5.44
CA ARG A 139 11.01 -5.52 6.31
C ARG A 139 11.47 -6.18 7.62
N PRO A 140 12.68 -5.82 8.11
CA PRO A 140 13.15 -6.27 9.43
C PRO A 140 12.41 -5.58 10.60
N THR A 141 11.69 -4.48 10.34
CA THR A 141 11.02 -3.66 11.37
C THR A 141 9.69 -4.25 11.86
N GLY A 142 9.28 -5.40 11.34
CA GLY A 142 8.03 -6.07 11.70
C GLY A 142 6.96 -6.01 10.60
N CYS A 143 5.95 -6.86 10.77
CA CYS A 143 4.96 -7.18 9.74
C CYS A 143 3.55 -6.93 10.27
N GLN A 144 2.65 -6.49 9.38
CA GLN A 144 1.29 -6.14 9.78
C GLN A 144 0.50 -7.35 10.28
N PHE A 145 0.74 -8.51 9.69
CA PHE A 145 0.22 -9.80 10.14
C PHE A 145 1.43 -10.66 10.53
N THR A 146 1.46 -11.19 11.74
CA THR A 146 2.65 -11.86 12.27
C THR A 146 3.01 -13.12 11.49
N PHE A 147 1.99 -13.85 11.01
CA PHE A 147 2.15 -15.10 10.26
C PHE A 147 2.96 -14.94 8.96
N THR A 148 3.07 -13.72 8.43
CA THR A 148 3.83 -13.47 7.19
C THR A 148 5.33 -13.40 7.41
N CYS A 149 5.79 -13.34 8.66
CA CYS A 149 7.21 -13.10 9.01
C CYS A 149 7.74 -14.01 10.11
N ASP A 150 6.87 -14.57 10.93
CA ASP A 150 7.26 -15.52 11.95
C ASP A 150 7.57 -16.91 11.37
N GLY A 151 7.36 -17.15 10.07
CA GLY A 151 7.56 -18.43 9.39
C GLY A 151 6.40 -19.43 9.54
N ALA A 152 5.24 -19.00 10.05
CA ALA A 152 4.06 -19.84 10.24
C ALA A 152 3.54 -20.44 8.91
N LEU A 153 3.69 -19.72 7.79
CA LEU A 153 3.36 -20.24 6.45
C LEU A 153 4.17 -21.48 6.05
N VAL A 154 5.40 -21.61 6.56
CA VAL A 154 6.28 -22.76 6.30
C VAL A 154 6.08 -23.87 7.32
N ARG A 155 5.87 -23.51 8.60
CA ARG A 155 5.78 -24.48 9.70
C ARG A 155 4.41 -25.11 9.87
N HIS A 156 3.35 -24.39 9.51
CA HIS A 156 1.98 -24.79 9.81
C HIS A 156 1.20 -25.02 8.54
N HIS A 157 0.72 -26.26 8.38
CA HIS A 157 -0.17 -26.66 7.30
C HIS A 157 -1.57 -26.87 7.86
N TRP A 158 -2.50 -26.04 7.41
CA TRP A 158 -3.91 -26.17 7.72
C TRP A 158 -4.52 -27.33 6.93
N ALA A 159 -5.55 -27.99 7.48
CA ALA A 159 -6.26 -29.03 6.74
C ALA A 159 -7.01 -28.41 5.54
N ASP A 160 -7.12 -29.14 4.43
CA ASP A 160 -7.80 -28.68 3.21
C ASP A 160 -9.22 -28.17 3.48
N ALA A 161 -9.94 -28.81 4.41
CA ALA A 161 -11.28 -28.40 4.79
C ALA A 161 -11.32 -27.04 5.51
N GLN A 162 -10.32 -26.73 6.34
CA GLN A 162 -10.19 -25.44 7.03
C GLN A 162 -9.83 -24.34 6.03
N TRP A 163 -8.89 -24.63 5.13
CA TRP A 163 -8.53 -23.74 4.02
C TRP A 163 -9.74 -23.43 3.13
N ALA A 164 -10.50 -24.46 2.72
CA ALA A 164 -11.70 -24.30 1.91
C ALA A 164 -12.77 -23.43 2.60
N ARG A 165 -12.96 -23.60 3.92
CA ARG A 165 -13.87 -22.74 4.71
C ARG A 165 -13.38 -21.30 4.75
N ALA A 166 -12.10 -21.06 5.01
CA ALA A 166 -11.52 -19.71 5.00
C ALA A 166 -11.67 -19.05 3.62
N ARG A 167 -11.43 -19.79 2.53
CA ARG A 167 -11.70 -19.32 1.16
C ARG A 167 -13.15 -18.97 0.93
N SER A 168 -14.10 -19.75 1.46
CA SER A 168 -15.53 -19.42 1.33
C SER A 168 -15.89 -18.09 2.01
N VAL A 169 -15.29 -17.81 3.18
CA VAL A 169 -15.46 -16.52 3.88
C VAL A 169 -14.84 -15.39 3.06
N ALA A 170 -13.63 -15.59 2.53
CA ALA A 170 -12.97 -14.63 1.65
C ALA A 170 -13.82 -14.30 0.42
N VAL A 171 -14.31 -15.32 -0.29
CA VAL A 171 -15.20 -15.16 -1.46
C VAL A 171 -16.44 -14.36 -1.10
N ALA A 172 -17.10 -14.68 0.02
CA ALA A 172 -18.30 -13.96 0.45
C ALA A 172 -18.00 -12.48 0.74
N ALA A 173 -16.92 -12.18 1.46
CA ALA A 173 -16.53 -10.81 1.79
C ALA A 173 -16.13 -10.00 0.55
N LEU A 174 -15.36 -10.60 -0.35
CA LEU A 174 -14.93 -9.99 -1.62
C LEU A 174 -16.09 -9.81 -2.62
N ASN A 175 -17.14 -10.61 -2.46
CA ASN A 175 -18.44 -10.48 -3.12
C ASN A 175 -19.49 -9.82 -2.23
N GLY A 176 -19.05 -8.94 -1.32
CA GLY A 176 -19.80 -7.90 -0.62
C GLY A 176 -20.76 -8.34 0.45
N ALA A 177 -20.56 -9.52 1.01
CA ALA A 177 -20.96 -9.75 2.38
C ALA A 177 -20.25 -8.73 3.30
N VAL A 178 -21.02 -8.09 4.19
CA VAL A 178 -20.50 -7.09 5.13
C VAL A 178 -20.63 -7.64 6.53
N PHE A 179 -19.52 -7.67 7.27
CA PHE A 179 -19.55 -7.98 8.69
C PHE A 179 -19.81 -6.72 9.50
N ARG A 180 -21.10 -6.41 9.68
CA ARG A 180 -21.58 -5.16 10.29
C ARG A 180 -20.99 -4.84 11.68
N PRO A 181 -20.80 -5.80 12.61
CA PRO A 181 -20.37 -5.49 13.99
C PRO A 181 -19.07 -4.70 14.11
N VAL A 182 -18.12 -4.88 13.18
CA VAL A 182 -16.82 -4.18 13.24
C VAL A 182 -16.79 -2.87 12.47
N GLY A 183 -17.89 -2.49 11.80
CA GLY A 183 -18.03 -1.24 11.06
C GLY A 183 -16.80 -0.87 10.22
N HIS A 184 -16.16 0.23 10.60
CA HIS A 184 -14.97 0.79 9.93
C HIS A 184 -13.65 0.52 10.66
N ALA A 185 -13.57 -0.56 11.45
CA ALA A 185 -12.33 -0.96 12.11
C ALA A 185 -11.19 -1.13 11.10
N THR A 186 -10.00 -0.63 11.43
CA THR A 186 -8.75 -0.85 10.68
C THR A 186 -7.68 -1.49 11.55
N HIS A 187 -7.92 -1.63 12.85
CA HIS A 187 -6.99 -2.24 13.80
C HIS A 187 -7.75 -3.19 14.71
N TYR A 188 -7.07 -4.22 15.17
CA TYR A 188 -7.55 -5.10 16.22
C TYR A 188 -6.37 -5.72 16.95
N HIS A 189 -6.63 -6.23 18.14
CA HIS A 189 -5.74 -7.11 18.87
C HIS A 189 -6.55 -8.06 19.73
N THR A 190 -5.92 -9.11 20.25
CA THR A 190 -6.55 -10.00 21.21
C THR A 190 -6.65 -9.33 22.58
N ASN A 191 -7.66 -9.68 23.37
CA ASN A 191 -7.90 -9.06 24.68
C ASN A 191 -6.82 -9.37 25.74
N TRP A 192 -5.84 -10.22 25.44
CA TRP A 192 -4.68 -10.52 26.30
C TRP A 192 -3.38 -9.85 25.85
N VAL A 193 -3.48 -8.83 24.98
CA VAL A 193 -2.35 -8.00 24.55
C VAL A 193 -2.73 -6.53 24.67
N VAL A 194 -1.76 -5.68 25.03
CA VAL A 194 -1.94 -4.22 25.17
C VAL A 194 -0.93 -3.51 24.26
N PRO A 195 -1.31 -3.19 23.02
CA PRO A 195 -0.42 -2.42 22.14
C PRO A 195 -0.47 -0.93 22.49
N TYR A 196 0.68 -0.24 22.45
CA TYR A 196 0.79 1.19 22.79
C TYR A 196 -0.23 2.08 22.03
N TRP A 197 -0.50 1.73 20.76
CA TRP A 197 -1.39 2.50 19.88
C TRP A 197 -2.86 2.45 20.29
N GLN A 198 -3.30 1.49 21.13
CA GLN A 198 -4.73 1.33 21.43
C GLN A 198 -5.32 2.59 22.08
N SER A 199 -4.53 3.30 22.87
CA SER A 199 -4.91 4.53 23.57
C SER A 199 -5.20 5.70 22.62
N SER A 200 -4.70 5.63 21.38
CA SER A 200 -4.89 6.65 20.34
C SER A 200 -6.09 6.39 19.43
N LEU A 201 -6.79 5.26 19.61
CA LEU A 201 -7.87 4.79 18.75
C LEU A 201 -9.16 4.57 19.52
N ASP A 202 -10.29 4.64 18.80
CA ASP A 202 -11.61 4.35 19.34
C ASP A 202 -11.83 2.83 19.41
N LYS A 203 -12.06 2.25 20.60
CA LYS A 203 -12.52 0.86 20.75
C LYS A 203 -14.00 0.75 20.36
N ILE A 204 -14.34 0.01 19.31
CA ILE A 204 -15.69 0.02 18.71
C ILE A 204 -16.45 -1.30 18.76
N ALA A 205 -15.76 -2.44 18.85
CA ALA A 205 -16.41 -3.74 18.87
C ALA A 205 -15.53 -4.80 19.52
N ALA A 206 -16.16 -5.84 20.04
CA ALA A 206 -15.51 -7.08 20.42
C ALA A 206 -16.16 -8.24 19.67
N VAL A 207 -15.33 -9.13 19.14
CA VAL A 207 -15.77 -10.37 18.49
C VAL A 207 -14.92 -11.49 19.06
N ASN A 208 -15.54 -12.35 19.87
CA ASN A 208 -14.83 -13.34 20.66
C ASN A 208 -13.72 -12.67 21.48
N THR A 209 -12.47 -13.05 21.25
CA THR A 209 -11.30 -12.52 21.96
C THR A 209 -10.69 -11.28 21.29
N HIS A 210 -11.16 -10.91 20.10
CA HIS A 210 -10.64 -9.78 19.34
C HIS A 210 -11.35 -8.48 19.69
N LEU A 211 -10.57 -7.45 20.01
CA LEU A 211 -11.02 -6.09 20.23
C LEU A 211 -10.70 -5.25 18.99
N PHE A 212 -11.69 -4.56 18.44
CA PHE A 212 -11.60 -3.82 17.18
C PHE A 212 -11.61 -2.32 17.41
N PHE A 213 -10.76 -1.63 16.66
CA PHE A 213 -10.53 -0.20 16.80
C PHE A 213 -10.60 0.51 15.45
N ARG A 214 -11.09 1.76 15.49
CA ARG A 214 -11.05 2.69 14.36
C ARG A 214 -10.24 3.94 14.72
N TRP A 215 -9.80 4.65 13.71
CA TRP A 215 -9.20 5.98 13.86
C TRP A 215 -10.13 6.94 14.58
N THR A 216 -9.56 7.82 15.40
CA THR A 216 -10.28 8.96 15.98
C THR A 216 -10.54 10.04 14.92
N GLY A 217 -11.58 10.85 15.13
CA GLY A 217 -11.91 11.97 14.26
C GLY A 217 -12.30 11.56 12.83
N TRP A 218 -11.92 12.37 11.84
CA TRP A 218 -12.38 12.21 10.45
C TRP A 218 -11.93 10.89 9.81
N TRP A 219 -10.71 10.43 10.10
CA TRP A 219 -10.13 9.21 9.54
C TRP A 219 -10.93 7.94 9.93
N GLY A 220 -11.70 7.98 11.02
CA GLY A 220 -12.58 6.88 11.44
C GLY A 220 -13.97 6.90 10.82
N THR A 221 -14.33 7.96 10.10
CA THR A 221 -15.67 8.13 9.53
C THR A 221 -15.80 7.46 8.16
N PRO A 222 -17.01 7.04 7.74
CA PRO A 222 -17.22 6.42 6.43
C PRO A 222 -16.67 7.23 5.24
N ALA A 223 -16.61 8.55 5.36
CA ALA A 223 -16.11 9.44 4.32
C ALA A 223 -14.61 9.27 4.03
N ALA A 224 -13.82 8.77 4.98
CA ALA A 224 -12.39 8.50 4.77
C ALA A 224 -12.15 7.25 3.90
N PHE A 225 -13.10 6.33 3.83
CA PHE A 225 -13.00 5.03 3.15
C PHE A 225 -13.44 5.09 1.68
N ASN A 226 -12.97 6.11 0.96
CA ASN A 226 -13.41 6.43 -0.41
C ASN A 226 -12.32 6.23 -1.47
N ARG A 227 -11.18 5.60 -1.13
CA ARG A 227 -10.05 5.45 -2.05
C ARG A 227 -10.25 4.33 -3.05
N HIS A 228 -9.64 4.51 -4.21
CA HIS A 228 -9.66 3.54 -5.30
C HIS A 228 -8.91 2.27 -4.89
N VAL A 229 -9.55 1.14 -5.15
CA VAL A 229 -9.00 -0.21 -4.95
C VAL A 229 -8.34 -0.62 -6.26
N SER A 230 -7.09 -1.05 -6.21
CA SER A 230 -6.38 -1.58 -7.37
C SER A 230 -6.77 -3.05 -7.58
N ALA A 231 -6.93 -3.44 -8.85
CA ALA A 231 -7.09 -4.84 -9.23
C ALA A 231 -5.74 -5.58 -9.36
N ASP A 232 -4.61 -4.89 -9.19
CA ASP A 232 -3.28 -5.42 -9.49
C ASP A 232 -2.71 -6.21 -8.32
N GLU A 233 -3.35 -7.33 -7.99
CA GLU A 233 -2.94 -8.20 -6.89
C GLU A 233 -1.55 -8.80 -7.14
N PRO A 234 -0.58 -8.64 -6.22
CA PRO A 234 0.75 -9.24 -6.39
C PRO A 234 0.73 -10.77 -6.26
N VAL A 235 1.70 -11.42 -6.90
CA VAL A 235 2.02 -12.82 -6.64
C VAL A 235 2.77 -12.91 -5.31
N ILE A 236 2.41 -13.91 -4.50
CA ILE A 236 2.97 -14.12 -3.16
C ILE A 236 3.53 -15.53 -3.12
N ALA A 237 4.84 -15.67 -3.30
CA ALA A 237 5.49 -16.98 -3.40
C ALA A 237 5.22 -17.88 -2.18
N ALA A 238 5.07 -17.29 -0.99
CA ALA A 238 4.74 -18.02 0.24
C ALA A 238 3.37 -18.75 0.21
N LEU A 239 2.47 -18.35 -0.69
CA LEU A 239 1.16 -18.98 -0.88
C LEU A 239 1.11 -19.97 -2.05
N ALA A 240 2.22 -20.17 -2.76
CA ALA A 240 2.31 -21.06 -3.93
C ALA A 240 1.89 -22.52 -3.64
N ALA A 241 2.08 -22.98 -2.40
CA ALA A 241 1.67 -24.31 -1.95
C ALA A 241 0.14 -24.45 -1.83
N TYR A 242 -0.57 -23.36 -1.52
CA TYR A 242 -2.01 -23.35 -1.31
C TYR A 242 -2.81 -22.95 -2.54
N SER A 243 -2.16 -22.32 -3.53
CA SER A 243 -2.85 -21.80 -4.71
C SER A 243 -1.95 -21.69 -5.93
N GLU A 244 -2.47 -22.15 -7.05
CA GLU A 244 -1.85 -22.01 -8.37
C GLU A 244 -1.72 -20.54 -8.78
N ALA A 245 -2.66 -19.69 -8.34
CA ALA A 245 -2.62 -18.26 -8.64
C ALA A 245 -1.41 -17.55 -8.00
N HIS A 246 -0.80 -18.16 -6.99
CA HIS A 246 0.38 -17.66 -6.28
C HIS A 246 1.67 -18.41 -6.59
N ARG A 247 1.60 -19.52 -7.34
CA ARG A 247 2.79 -20.02 -8.01
C ARG A 247 3.17 -18.93 -9.00
N GLY A 248 4.26 -18.21 -8.72
CA GLY A 248 4.89 -17.42 -9.76
C GLY A 248 5.12 -18.29 -10.98
N ILE A 249 5.35 -17.69 -12.14
CA ILE A 249 5.80 -18.38 -13.35
C ILE A 249 7.27 -18.91 -13.14
N ASP A 250 7.63 -19.23 -11.90
CA ASP A 250 8.97 -19.62 -11.42
C ASP A 250 9.12 -21.13 -11.22
N THR A 251 8.11 -21.93 -11.55
CA THR A 251 8.33 -23.33 -11.93
C THR A 251 7.58 -23.62 -13.22
N VAL A 252 8.33 -23.55 -14.33
CA VAL A 252 7.95 -24.27 -15.56
C VAL A 252 8.09 -25.76 -15.24
N VAL A 253 7.09 -26.30 -14.56
CA VAL A 253 6.69 -27.69 -14.79
C VAL A 253 5.45 -27.56 -15.64
N ALA A 254 5.60 -27.89 -16.92
CA ALA A 254 4.50 -27.93 -17.87
C ALA A 254 3.33 -28.72 -17.26
N PRO A 255 2.13 -28.13 -17.11
CA PRO A 255 0.95 -28.89 -16.81
C PRO A 255 0.26 -29.24 -18.13
N GLU A 256 -0.06 -30.52 -18.32
CA GLU A 256 -1.21 -30.88 -19.12
C GLU A 256 -2.44 -30.24 -18.47
N GLY A 257 -2.87 -29.09 -19.00
CA GLY A 257 -4.10 -28.42 -18.57
C GLY A 257 -3.97 -26.92 -18.27
N GLY A 258 -3.82 -26.13 -19.33
CA GLY A 258 -4.36 -24.77 -19.50
C GLY A 258 -4.28 -23.75 -18.36
N VAL A 259 -3.21 -22.94 -18.34
CA VAL A 259 -3.23 -21.57 -17.77
C VAL A 259 -3.57 -20.60 -18.90
N ALA A 260 -4.30 -19.52 -18.60
CA ALA A 260 -4.51 -18.41 -19.52
C ALA A 260 -3.17 -17.71 -19.82
N VAL A 261 -2.42 -18.27 -20.74
CA VAL A 261 -1.34 -17.63 -21.48
C VAL A 261 -1.87 -16.37 -22.13
N ASP A 262 -1.10 -15.28 -22.10
CA ASP A 262 -1.32 -14.23 -23.09
C ASP A 262 -1.12 -14.91 -24.45
N ALA A 263 -2.21 -15.14 -25.17
CA ALA A 263 -2.20 -15.95 -26.39
C ALA A 263 -1.25 -15.34 -27.43
N ALA A 264 -1.09 -14.01 -27.43
CA ALA A 264 -0.12 -13.33 -28.27
C ALA A 264 1.32 -13.61 -27.81
N ALA A 265 1.58 -13.57 -26.49
CA ALA A 265 2.90 -13.92 -25.95
C ALA A 265 3.26 -15.40 -26.14
N ALA A 266 2.29 -16.31 -26.13
CA ALA A 266 2.49 -17.74 -26.39
C ALA A 266 2.70 -18.06 -27.88
N ALA A 267 1.98 -17.35 -28.77
CA ALA A 267 2.13 -17.47 -30.22
C ALA A 267 3.34 -16.71 -30.77
N ALA A 268 3.86 -15.73 -30.03
CA ALA A 268 5.02 -14.94 -30.45
C ALA A 268 6.25 -15.85 -30.69
N PRO A 269 6.94 -15.67 -31.83
CA PRO A 269 8.20 -16.35 -32.09
C PRO A 269 9.23 -16.05 -31.01
N LEU A 270 10.02 -17.07 -30.62
CA LEU A 270 11.11 -16.86 -29.69
C LEU A 270 12.16 -15.92 -30.31
N PRO A 271 12.58 -14.89 -29.58
CA PRO A 271 13.59 -13.98 -30.08
C PRO A 271 14.95 -14.66 -30.17
N ARG A 272 15.77 -14.19 -31.11
CA ARG A 272 17.14 -14.68 -31.25
C ARG A 272 18.03 -14.02 -30.22
N SER A 273 18.96 -14.79 -29.66
CA SER A 273 20.01 -14.24 -28.80
C SER A 273 20.92 -13.32 -29.61
N LEU A 274 21.60 -12.41 -28.91
CA LEU A 274 22.58 -11.53 -29.51
C LEU A 274 23.75 -12.32 -30.13
N PRO A 275 24.28 -11.87 -31.28
CA PRO A 275 25.53 -12.38 -31.81
C PRO A 275 26.65 -12.15 -30.77
N GLY A 276 27.33 -13.23 -30.36
CA GLY A 276 28.43 -13.17 -29.40
C GLY A 276 28.03 -13.24 -27.92
N ASP A 277 26.73 -13.18 -27.58
CA ASP A 277 26.24 -13.44 -26.22
C ASP A 277 24.94 -14.24 -26.28
N ALA A 278 25.07 -15.55 -26.05
CA ALA A 278 23.95 -16.46 -26.09
C ALA A 278 22.88 -16.12 -25.04
N ASN A 279 23.23 -15.45 -23.94
CA ASN A 279 22.33 -15.21 -22.80
C ASN A 279 21.63 -13.85 -22.84
N SER A 280 21.94 -13.00 -23.81
CA SER A 280 21.35 -11.67 -23.94
C SER A 280 20.40 -11.59 -25.14
N PHE A 281 19.24 -10.97 -24.94
CA PHE A 281 18.21 -10.74 -25.97
C PHE A 281 17.78 -9.28 -25.97
N LEU A 282 17.68 -8.69 -27.16
CA LEU A 282 17.18 -7.32 -27.37
C LEU A 282 15.91 -7.39 -28.21
N LEU A 283 14.82 -6.83 -27.71
CA LEU A 283 13.48 -6.95 -28.30
C LEU A 283 12.92 -5.59 -28.67
N THR A 284 12.25 -5.53 -29.82
CA THR A 284 11.24 -4.50 -30.05
C THR A 284 9.90 -5.05 -29.56
N LEU A 285 9.26 -4.33 -28.65
CA LEU A 285 7.99 -4.69 -28.03
C LEU A 285 6.87 -3.91 -28.70
N ASP A 286 5.79 -4.59 -29.04
CA ASP A 286 4.58 -3.96 -29.54
C ASP A 286 3.48 -4.02 -28.45
N PRO A 287 3.20 -2.89 -27.76
CA PRO A 287 2.21 -2.84 -26.70
C PRO A 287 0.76 -2.94 -27.21
N ALA A 288 0.52 -2.85 -28.52
CA ALA A 288 -0.80 -3.08 -29.10
C ALA A 288 -1.14 -4.57 -29.21
N THR A 289 -0.13 -5.43 -29.28
CA THR A 289 -0.31 -6.88 -29.48
C THR A 289 0.07 -7.72 -28.27
N LEU A 290 1.07 -7.30 -27.48
CA LEU A 290 1.44 -7.97 -26.23
C LEU A 290 1.12 -7.09 -25.03
N SER A 291 0.51 -7.70 -24.01
CA SER A 291 0.30 -7.04 -22.73
C SER A 291 1.63 -6.83 -21.98
N PRO A 292 1.68 -5.92 -20.99
CA PRO A 292 2.88 -5.73 -20.17
C PRO A 292 3.33 -7.01 -19.46
N ASP A 293 2.39 -7.85 -19.02
CA ASP A 293 2.69 -9.16 -18.42
C ASP A 293 3.09 -10.18 -19.51
N GLY A 294 2.56 -10.04 -20.73
CA GLY A 294 2.98 -10.78 -21.92
C GLY A 294 4.46 -10.56 -22.28
N PHE A 295 5.03 -9.38 -22.04
CA PHE A 295 6.47 -9.14 -22.21
C PHE A 295 7.31 -10.02 -21.29
N ALA A 296 6.89 -10.17 -20.03
CA ALA A 296 7.57 -11.05 -19.07
C ALA A 296 7.44 -12.53 -19.45
N GLN A 297 6.27 -12.95 -19.95
CA GLN A 297 6.07 -14.31 -20.47
C GLN A 297 6.98 -14.59 -21.67
N LEU A 298 7.07 -13.67 -22.62
CA LEU A 298 7.95 -13.80 -23.77
C LEU A 298 9.43 -13.86 -23.35
N ALA A 299 9.84 -13.03 -22.39
CA ALA A 299 11.21 -13.02 -21.86
C ALA A 299 11.56 -14.31 -21.12
N ALA A 300 10.67 -14.81 -20.26
CA ALA A 300 10.86 -16.09 -19.58
C ALA A 300 10.97 -17.25 -20.57
N ARG A 301 10.11 -17.28 -21.60
CA ARG A 301 10.18 -18.26 -22.69
C ARG A 301 11.49 -18.17 -23.48
N ALA A 302 11.99 -16.96 -23.74
CA ALA A 302 13.28 -16.76 -24.41
C ALA A 302 14.46 -17.25 -23.56
N CYS A 303 14.38 -17.07 -22.24
CA CYS A 303 15.42 -17.47 -21.31
C CYS A 303 15.46 -18.98 -21.04
N ALA A 304 14.33 -19.68 -21.18
CA ALA A 304 14.22 -21.13 -20.95
C ALA A 304 14.92 -21.54 -19.63
N ASP A 305 15.75 -22.58 -19.64
CA ASP A 305 16.43 -23.11 -18.44
C ASP A 305 17.80 -22.47 -18.15
N ARG A 306 18.11 -21.31 -18.75
CA ARG A 306 19.43 -20.70 -18.58
C ARG A 306 19.60 -20.14 -17.17
N PRO A 307 20.70 -20.48 -16.47
CA PRO A 307 20.95 -19.99 -15.11
C PRO A 307 21.23 -18.49 -15.07
N TYR A 308 21.74 -17.94 -16.18
CA TYR A 308 21.91 -16.51 -16.40
C TYR A 308 21.27 -16.12 -17.73
N CYS A 309 20.36 -15.15 -17.72
CA CYS A 309 19.70 -14.64 -18.91
C CYS A 309 19.24 -13.20 -18.74
N LYS A 310 19.44 -12.39 -19.77
CA LYS A 310 19.07 -10.98 -19.79
C LYS A 310 18.24 -10.67 -21.03
N VAL A 311 17.05 -10.13 -20.83
CA VAL A 311 16.16 -9.68 -21.92
C VAL A 311 15.88 -8.20 -21.72
N MET A 312 16.11 -7.39 -22.73
CA MET A 312 15.82 -5.96 -22.69
C MET A 312 14.91 -5.60 -23.87
N GLY A 313 13.90 -4.76 -23.62
CA GLY A 313 12.86 -4.45 -24.58
C GLY A 313 12.60 -2.95 -24.71
N TRP A 314 12.31 -2.53 -25.94
CA TRP A 314 11.99 -1.15 -26.32
C TRP A 314 10.69 -1.11 -27.10
N THR A 315 9.80 -0.16 -26.82
CA THR A 315 8.60 0.05 -27.64
C THR A 315 8.88 0.85 -28.90
N ASP A 316 9.92 1.69 -28.90
CA ASP A 316 10.35 2.44 -30.08
C ASP A 316 11.37 1.64 -30.90
N PRO A 317 11.02 1.13 -32.10
CA PRO A 317 11.92 0.36 -32.93
C PRO A 317 13.19 1.13 -33.35
N THR A 318 13.13 2.46 -33.38
CA THR A 318 14.30 3.30 -33.73
C THR A 318 15.33 3.37 -32.60
N LYS A 319 14.93 2.98 -31.39
CA LYS A 319 15.78 2.94 -30.19
C LYS A 319 16.21 1.52 -29.82
N THR A 320 15.60 0.49 -30.41
CA THR A 320 16.00 -0.90 -30.20
C THR A 320 17.44 -1.13 -30.70
N PRO A 321 18.39 -1.50 -29.84
CA PRO A 321 19.75 -1.83 -30.24
C PRO A 321 19.82 -3.21 -30.88
N THR A 322 20.86 -3.43 -31.67
CA THR A 322 21.20 -4.75 -32.25
C THR A 322 22.43 -5.38 -31.61
N ALA A 323 23.13 -4.67 -30.73
CA ALA A 323 24.35 -5.12 -30.07
C ALA A 323 24.53 -4.45 -28.69
N LEU A 324 25.46 -4.99 -27.91
CA LEU A 324 25.95 -4.42 -26.65
C LEU A 324 27.38 -3.85 -26.85
N PRO A 325 27.79 -2.81 -26.09
CA PRO A 325 27.08 -2.11 -25.02
C PRO A 325 26.02 -1.11 -25.53
N LEU A 326 25.05 -0.80 -24.67
CA LEU A 326 23.96 0.13 -24.99
C LEU A 326 24.42 1.60 -24.94
N GLN A 327 23.93 2.41 -25.88
CA GLN A 327 24.13 3.87 -25.85
C GLN A 327 23.23 4.53 -24.79
N PRO A 328 23.62 5.68 -24.20
CA PRO A 328 22.82 6.36 -23.17
C PRO A 328 21.38 6.64 -23.59
N ALA A 329 21.17 7.03 -24.85
CA ALA A 329 19.83 7.25 -25.41
C ALA A 329 18.99 5.96 -25.49
N GLN A 330 19.62 4.81 -25.74
CA GLN A 330 18.95 3.51 -25.75
C GLN A 330 18.63 3.05 -24.35
N ILE A 331 19.52 3.27 -23.38
CA ILE A 331 19.26 2.93 -21.98
C ILE A 331 18.10 3.76 -21.43
N ALA A 332 18.08 5.07 -21.71
CA ALA A 332 17.02 5.97 -21.28
C ALA A 332 15.65 5.66 -21.91
N ALA A 333 15.64 5.08 -23.11
CA ALA A 333 14.43 4.70 -23.84
C ALA A 333 13.97 3.25 -23.57
N MET A 334 14.61 2.53 -22.65
CA MET A 334 14.29 1.14 -22.36
C MET A 334 12.92 1.03 -21.67
N SER A 335 12.05 0.18 -22.22
CA SER A 335 10.67 0.01 -21.77
C SER A 335 10.50 -1.18 -20.84
N PHE A 336 11.30 -2.22 -21.01
CA PHE A 336 11.20 -3.49 -20.29
C PHE A 336 12.59 -4.13 -20.08
N SER A 337 12.79 -4.77 -18.93
CA SER A 337 14.04 -5.48 -18.60
C SER A 337 13.72 -6.70 -17.74
N TYR A 338 14.29 -7.84 -18.11
CA TYR A 338 14.19 -9.08 -17.37
C TYR A 338 15.59 -9.64 -17.15
N LEU A 339 15.89 -10.01 -15.91
CA LEU A 339 17.14 -10.61 -15.52
C LEU A 339 16.88 -11.86 -14.69
N ARG A 340 17.40 -12.98 -15.17
CA ARG A 340 17.58 -14.23 -14.44
C ARG A 340 19.06 -14.41 -14.14
N ASP A 341 19.36 -14.60 -12.87
CA ASP A 341 20.66 -14.96 -12.32
C ASP A 341 20.41 -15.84 -11.09
N GLN A 342 20.32 -17.15 -11.33
CA GLN A 342 20.03 -18.14 -10.31
C GLN A 342 21.12 -18.22 -9.24
N ALA A 343 22.37 -17.93 -9.59
CA ALA A 343 23.49 -17.97 -8.64
C ALA A 343 23.33 -16.92 -7.52
N HIS A 344 22.68 -15.79 -7.83
CA HIS A 344 22.43 -14.70 -6.89
C HIS A 344 20.97 -14.58 -6.47
N GLY A 345 20.11 -15.55 -6.83
CA GLY A 345 18.69 -15.55 -6.50
C GLY A 345 17.90 -14.40 -7.15
N TYR A 346 18.34 -13.91 -8.31
CA TYR A 346 17.62 -12.89 -9.08
C TYR A 346 16.82 -13.54 -10.20
N ASP A 347 15.51 -13.32 -10.18
CA ASP A 347 14.63 -13.61 -11.31
C ASP A 347 13.53 -12.54 -11.31
N LYS A 348 13.72 -11.48 -12.08
CA LYS A 348 12.87 -10.29 -12.00
C LYS A 348 12.64 -9.64 -13.35
N ALA A 349 11.39 -9.26 -13.59
CA ALA A 349 10.97 -8.35 -14.65
C ALA A 349 10.74 -6.94 -14.07
N LEU A 350 11.19 -5.92 -14.80
CA LEU A 350 11.04 -4.50 -14.51
C LEU A 350 10.49 -3.77 -15.73
N TRP A 351 9.63 -2.79 -15.49
CA TRP A 351 8.99 -1.98 -16.53
C TRP A 351 9.32 -0.50 -16.34
N ASN A 352 9.35 0.24 -17.45
CA ASN A 352 9.31 1.69 -17.39
C ASN A 352 7.93 2.13 -16.91
N CYS A 353 7.80 2.44 -15.62
CA CYS A 353 6.51 2.80 -15.03
C CYS A 353 5.93 4.15 -15.50
N ARG A 354 6.68 4.93 -16.29
CA ARG A 354 6.13 6.08 -17.01
C ARG A 354 5.30 5.66 -18.23
N GLU A 355 5.66 4.55 -18.86
CA GLU A 355 4.96 3.96 -20.01
C GLU A 355 3.91 2.92 -19.54
N PHE A 356 4.30 2.04 -18.62
CA PHE A 356 3.48 0.93 -18.11
C PHE A 356 3.29 1.04 -16.60
N ARG A 357 2.22 1.68 -16.14
CA ARG A 357 1.98 1.86 -14.69
C ARG A 357 1.92 0.50 -13.97
N ARG A 358 2.66 0.38 -12.86
CA ARG A 358 2.63 -0.78 -11.96
C ARG A 358 2.28 -0.36 -10.54
N SER A 359 1.62 -1.25 -9.80
CA SER A 359 1.21 -1.03 -8.41
C SER A 359 2.36 -1.15 -7.41
N LEU A 360 3.37 -1.97 -7.72
CA LEU A 360 4.56 -2.16 -6.90
C LEU A 360 5.74 -1.31 -7.41
N PRO A 361 6.30 -0.39 -6.60
CA PRO A 361 7.51 0.36 -6.97
C PRO A 361 8.70 -0.53 -7.31
N ALA A 362 8.77 -1.73 -6.72
CA ALA A 362 9.83 -2.71 -6.99
C ALA A 362 9.78 -3.31 -8.41
N GLN A 363 8.64 -3.19 -9.11
CA GLN A 363 8.50 -3.57 -10.53
C GLN A 363 8.86 -2.42 -11.47
N CYS A 364 9.09 -1.23 -10.94
CA CYS A 364 9.48 -0.07 -11.73
C CYS A 364 11.00 -0.03 -11.91
N MET A 365 11.42 0.19 -13.14
CA MET A 365 12.81 0.56 -13.41
C MET A 365 13.15 1.85 -12.68
N LYS A 366 14.38 1.91 -12.15
CA LYS A 366 14.94 3.16 -11.64
C LYS A 366 15.19 4.08 -12.83
N ALA A 367 14.67 5.29 -12.78
CA ALA A 367 14.95 6.30 -13.80
C ALA A 367 16.46 6.60 -13.81
N GLN A 368 17.11 6.34 -14.93
CA GLN A 368 18.51 6.69 -15.11
C GLN A 368 18.59 8.11 -15.67
N THR A 369 18.87 9.07 -14.79
CA THR A 369 19.12 10.47 -15.17
C THR A 369 20.53 10.58 -15.74
N PHE A 370 20.66 10.48 -17.06
CA PHE A 370 21.90 10.86 -17.74
C PHE A 370 21.90 12.38 -17.90
N LEU A 371 22.78 13.08 -17.18
CA LEU A 371 23.08 14.48 -17.45
C LEU A 371 23.74 14.54 -18.83
N THR A 372 22.97 14.86 -19.86
CA THR A 372 23.53 15.28 -21.14
C THR A 372 24.28 16.58 -20.89
N ALA A 373 25.61 16.50 -20.84
CA ALA A 373 26.45 17.68 -20.95
C ALA A 373 26.12 18.33 -22.30
N VAL A 374 25.36 19.43 -22.26
CA VAL A 374 25.26 20.34 -23.38
C VAL A 374 26.67 20.84 -23.63
N ALA A 375 27.24 20.52 -24.79
CA ALA A 375 28.52 21.07 -25.20
C ALA A 375 28.37 22.61 -25.26
N VAL A 376 28.95 23.29 -24.28
CA VAL A 376 29.12 24.73 -24.33
C VAL A 376 30.13 25.01 -25.44
N VAL A 377 29.65 25.58 -26.54
CA VAL A 377 30.51 26.15 -27.58
C VAL A 377 31.25 27.33 -26.93
N PRO A 378 32.60 27.36 -26.91
CA PRO A 378 33.32 28.50 -26.37
C PRO A 378 33.23 29.65 -27.37
N GLU A 379 32.40 30.63 -27.07
CA GLU A 379 32.32 31.88 -27.81
C GLU A 379 33.52 32.75 -27.40
N ASN A 380 34.61 32.60 -28.16
CA ASN A 380 35.71 33.55 -28.18
C ASN A 380 35.23 34.83 -28.88
N GLU A 381 34.95 35.89 -28.12
CA GLU A 381 35.17 37.26 -28.60
C GLU A 381 35.24 38.23 -27.40
N ALA A 382 36.46 38.72 -27.13
CA ALA A 382 36.67 39.94 -26.38
C ALA A 382 36.71 41.12 -27.35
N PRO A 383 36.34 42.33 -26.87
CA PRO A 383 37.27 43.43 -27.08
C PRO A 383 37.59 44.25 -25.82
N ALA A 384 38.83 44.75 -25.84
CA ALA A 384 39.55 45.66 -24.97
C ALA A 384 38.73 46.84 -24.40
N ALA A 385 38.76 47.12 -23.09
CA ALA A 385 39.80 47.80 -22.27
C ALA A 385 39.64 49.33 -22.19
N VAL A 386 39.51 49.88 -20.97
CA VAL A 386 40.15 51.16 -20.56
C VAL A 386 40.43 51.12 -19.05
N ALA A 387 41.64 51.51 -18.68
CA ALA A 387 42.22 51.53 -17.35
C ALA A 387 42.01 52.86 -16.60
N ALA A 388 42.11 52.82 -15.27
CA ALA A 388 42.63 53.93 -14.46
C ALA A 388 43.12 53.38 -13.12
N GLY A 389 44.32 53.79 -12.70
CA GLY A 389 45.05 53.24 -11.56
C GLY A 389 44.78 53.92 -10.22
N ALA A 390 45.43 53.35 -9.18
CA ALA A 390 46.20 54.03 -8.12
C ALA A 390 45.84 53.70 -6.66
N GLN A 391 46.83 53.05 -6.01
CA GLN A 391 47.45 53.37 -4.71
C GLN A 391 46.73 53.14 -3.35
N THR A 392 47.38 52.26 -2.58
CA THR A 392 47.62 52.19 -1.12
C THR A 392 47.07 53.26 -0.17
N ALA A 393 46.44 52.85 0.94
CA ALA A 393 46.85 53.13 2.34
C ALA A 393 45.72 52.84 3.35
N ALA A 394 46.11 52.62 4.61
CA ALA A 394 45.33 52.06 5.70
C ALA A 394 44.38 53.04 6.44
N ALA A 395 43.46 52.41 7.18
CA ALA A 395 42.79 52.85 8.42
C ALA A 395 41.62 53.86 8.33
N ARG A 396 40.40 53.41 8.64
CA ARG A 396 39.68 53.64 9.92
C ARG A 396 38.19 53.30 9.79
N SER A 397 37.72 52.50 10.76
CA SER A 397 36.45 52.57 11.49
C SER A 397 35.24 53.25 10.84
N SER A 398 34.21 52.46 10.51
CA SER A 398 32.82 52.77 10.84
C SER A 398 31.93 51.55 10.65
N VAL A 399 31.51 50.95 11.76
CA VAL A 399 30.34 50.06 11.83
C VAL A 399 29.20 50.87 12.46
N PRO A 400 28.01 50.86 11.84
CA PRO A 400 26.78 50.69 12.59
C PRO A 400 26.03 49.47 12.04
N ALA A 401 25.99 48.37 12.77
CA ALA A 401 24.99 48.05 13.81
C ALA A 401 23.63 47.68 13.21
N LEU A 402 23.37 46.36 13.14
CA LEU A 402 22.00 45.85 13.14
C LEU A 402 21.35 46.19 14.50
N PRO A 403 20.09 46.64 14.53
CA PRO A 403 19.31 46.63 15.74
C PRO A 403 18.89 45.19 16.08
N ASP A 404 19.52 44.66 17.12
CA ASP A 404 18.98 43.62 17.98
C ASP A 404 17.78 44.14 18.78
N GLY A 405 16.81 43.25 19.00
CA GLY A 405 15.60 43.50 19.77
C GLY A 405 15.17 42.30 20.62
N LEU A 406 16.01 41.97 21.61
CA LEU A 406 15.68 41.52 22.99
C LEU A 406 15.01 40.13 23.16
N ALA A 407 15.71 39.10 23.64
CA ALA A 407 16.16 38.86 25.03
C ALA A 407 15.05 38.39 26.00
N GLY A 408 15.22 37.16 26.51
CA GLY A 408 14.39 36.55 27.55
C GLY A 408 15.01 35.28 28.10
N VAL A 409 16.11 35.42 28.82
CA VAL A 409 16.83 34.36 29.55
C VAL A 409 15.96 33.76 30.66
N ARG A 410 15.91 32.42 30.77
CA ARG A 410 16.28 31.68 32.01
C ARG A 410 16.41 30.17 31.76
N ARG A 411 17.65 29.69 31.85
CA ARG A 411 17.99 28.35 32.35
C ARG A 411 17.63 28.27 33.84
N LYS A 412 17.10 27.13 34.28
CA LYS A 412 17.37 26.61 35.63
C LYS A 412 17.68 25.12 35.49
N VAL A 413 18.96 24.79 35.66
CA VAL A 413 19.44 23.44 35.96
C VAL A 413 20.01 23.50 37.38
N GLU A 414 20.01 22.33 38.03
CA GLU A 414 20.54 21.92 39.35
C GLU A 414 19.44 21.77 40.42
N THR A 415 19.27 20.61 41.08
CA THR A 415 20.21 19.51 41.43
C THR A 415 19.40 18.20 41.66
N PRO A 416 19.99 16.98 41.51
CA PRO A 416 19.24 15.72 41.55
C PRO A 416 18.80 15.32 42.97
N ALA A 417 17.55 14.86 43.09
CA ALA A 417 17.04 14.15 44.26
C ALA A 417 17.09 12.63 44.03
N ALA A 418 17.39 11.93 45.12
CA ALA A 418 17.88 10.57 45.19
C ALA A 418 16.96 9.47 44.64
N LYS A 419 17.58 8.36 44.21
CA LYS A 419 16.95 7.06 43.95
C LYS A 419 16.09 6.62 45.15
N PRO A 420 14.87 6.11 44.95
CA PRO A 420 14.22 5.31 45.96
C PRO A 420 14.89 3.91 46.00
N SER A 421 15.45 3.58 47.16
CA SER A 421 15.88 2.21 47.50
C SER A 421 14.67 1.26 47.52
N PRO A 422 14.87 -0.04 47.21
CA PRO A 422 13.82 -1.04 47.25
C PRO A 422 13.34 -1.27 48.70
N PRO A 423 12.07 -1.69 48.92
CA PRO A 423 11.56 -1.96 50.25
C PRO A 423 12.25 -3.18 50.87
N THR A 424 12.93 -2.92 51.98
CA THR A 424 13.45 -3.94 52.90
C THR A 424 12.29 -4.78 53.42
N LYS A 425 12.35 -6.10 53.20
CA LYS A 425 11.47 -7.07 53.85
C LYS A 425 11.72 -7.01 55.36
N THR A 426 10.73 -6.57 56.13
CA THR A 426 10.67 -6.84 57.57
C THR A 426 10.09 -8.24 57.78
N PRO A 427 10.76 -9.14 58.51
CA PRO A 427 10.21 -10.46 58.81
C PRO A 427 9.02 -10.34 59.78
N PRO A 428 8.02 -11.23 59.69
CA PRO A 428 6.96 -11.32 60.69
C PRO A 428 7.55 -11.80 62.04
N PRO A 429 6.90 -11.45 63.16
CA PRO A 429 7.39 -11.79 64.48
C PRO A 429 7.37 -13.31 64.72
N VAL A 430 8.41 -13.79 65.37
CA VAL A 430 8.46 -15.12 65.98
C VAL A 430 7.34 -15.22 67.01
N ALA A 431 6.30 -15.99 66.68
CA ALA A 431 5.35 -16.50 67.66
C ALA A 431 5.88 -17.84 68.16
N THR A 432 6.28 -17.84 69.42
CA THR A 432 6.58 -19.02 70.23
C THR A 432 5.31 -19.79 70.58
N GLY A 433 5.39 -21.13 70.50
CA GLY A 433 4.46 -22.10 71.09
C GLY A 433 3.36 -22.56 70.11
N GLY A 434 3.06 -23.84 69.91
CA GLY A 434 3.41 -25.08 70.59
C GLY A 434 2.22 -26.05 70.40
N SER A 435 2.49 -27.35 70.20
CA SER A 435 1.50 -28.47 70.13
C SER A 435 0.53 -28.43 68.93
N GLU A 436 0.10 -29.51 68.27
CA GLU A 436 -0.02 -30.92 68.63
C GLU A 436 -0.31 -31.76 67.36
N ALA A 437 -0.19 -33.08 67.51
CA ALA A 437 -0.48 -34.14 66.54
C ALA A 437 -1.82 -33.96 65.78
N ARG A 438 -2.02 -34.48 64.56
CA ARG A 438 -1.96 -35.90 64.19
C ARG A 438 -2.21 -36.07 62.69
#